data_AF-A0AAV0GRE0-F1
#
_entry.id   AF-A0AAV0GRE0-F1
#
_cell.length_a   1.000
_cell.length_b   1.000
_cell.length_c   1.000
_cell.angle_alpha   90.00
_cell.angle_beta   90.00
_cell.angle_gamma   90.00
#
_symmetry.space_group_name_H-M   'P 1'
#
loop_
_entity.id
_entity.type
_entity.pdbx_description
1 polymer ?
#
loop_
_entity_poly.entity_id
_entity_poly.type
_entity_poly.pdbx_seq_one_letter_code
_entity_poly.pdbx_strand_id
1 'polypeptide(L)'
;MGCSSGSLSLTGSYVPRGAPLYYLLAGSPVVVSNLWEVTDKDIDRFSKAILDSWMRERSDKDTARCNLVKEFDSMSIKGKGRKRVSKKKAPESVDSNDEDSTKHNSPNNRRPTVGSFMAQAREACTLKYLIGAAPVCYGVPTGIRRKEKVAQ
;
A
#
# COMPACT_ATOMS: atom_id res chain seq x y z
N MET A 1 -12.75 -10.51 -4.02
CA MET A 1 -11.58 -11.36 -3.70
C MET A 1 -12.11 -12.62 -3.03
N GLY A 2 -11.84 -13.82 -3.54
CA GLY A 2 -12.44 -15.06 -3.03
C GLY A 2 -11.44 -16.00 -2.36
N CYS A 3 -11.92 -16.87 -1.46
CA CYS A 3 -11.13 -17.90 -0.77
C CYS A 3 -10.43 -18.85 -1.73
N SER A 4 -9.17 -19.18 -1.45
CA SER A 4 -8.36 -20.16 -2.22
C SER A 4 -8.27 -19.90 -3.73
N SER A 5 -8.63 -18.69 -4.18
CA SER A 5 -8.59 -18.28 -5.59
C SER A 5 -7.19 -18.27 -6.20
N GLY A 6 -6.16 -18.21 -5.34
CA GLY A 6 -4.74 -18.23 -5.68
C GLY A 6 -4.06 -19.56 -5.45
N SER A 7 -4.78 -20.56 -4.92
CA SER A 7 -4.19 -21.85 -4.60
C SER A 7 -3.78 -22.60 -5.87
N LEU A 8 -2.61 -23.23 -5.80
CA LEU A 8 -2.06 -24.04 -6.88
C LEU A 8 -1.99 -25.50 -6.42
N SER A 9 -2.69 -26.38 -7.12
CA SER A 9 -2.68 -27.83 -6.85
C SER A 9 -1.47 -28.48 -7.51
N LEU A 10 -0.60 -29.06 -6.70
CA LEU A 10 0.57 -29.83 -7.14
C LEU A 10 0.16 -31.28 -7.40
N THR A 11 0.46 -31.78 -8.59
CA THR A 11 0.29 -33.19 -8.94
C THR A 11 1.65 -33.80 -9.22
N GLY A 12 2.34 -34.27 -8.17
CA GLY A 12 3.64 -34.93 -8.28
C GLY A 12 4.69 -34.06 -8.98
N SER A 13 5.26 -34.58 -10.09
CA SER A 13 6.33 -33.92 -10.86
C SER A 13 5.83 -33.01 -11.99
N TYR A 14 4.52 -32.74 -12.08
CA TYR A 14 3.94 -31.92 -13.14
C TYR A 14 3.74 -30.45 -12.72
N VAL A 15 3.57 -29.58 -13.72
CA VAL A 15 3.28 -28.15 -13.51
C VAL A 15 2.00 -27.99 -12.67
N PRO A 16 2.03 -27.17 -11.60
CA PRO A 16 0.86 -26.95 -10.76
C PRO A 16 -0.30 -26.34 -11.54
N ARG A 17 -1.53 -26.72 -11.16
CA ARG A 17 -2.77 -26.19 -11.77
C ARG A 17 -3.49 -25.24 -10.82
N GLY A 18 -4.04 -24.16 -11.36
CA GLY A 18 -4.91 -23.28 -10.61
C GLY A 18 -5.35 -22.07 -11.43
N ALA A 19 -6.37 -21.38 -10.92
CA ALA A 19 -6.96 -20.21 -11.58
C ALA A 19 -5.94 -19.15 -12.01
N PRO A 20 -4.94 -18.76 -11.18
CA PRO A 20 -3.99 -17.72 -11.56
C PRO A 20 -3.22 -18.03 -12.84
N LEU A 21 -2.87 -19.30 -13.06
CA LEU A 21 -2.10 -19.71 -14.24
C LEU A 21 -2.91 -19.52 -15.53
N TYR A 22 -4.21 -19.83 -15.52
CA TYR A 22 -5.07 -19.62 -16.69
C TYR A 22 -5.23 -18.14 -17.04
N TYR A 23 -5.35 -17.25 -16.05
CA TYR A 23 -5.41 -15.81 -16.30
C TYR A 23 -4.10 -15.25 -16.86
N LEU A 24 -2.96 -15.74 -16.37
CA LEU A 24 -1.65 -15.36 -16.92
C LEU A 24 -1.48 -15.86 -18.36
N LEU A 25 -1.90 -17.09 -18.66
CA LEU A 25 -1.88 -17.65 -20.02
C LEU A 25 -2.80 -16.88 -20.97
N ALA A 26 -3.91 -16.35 -20.46
CA ALA A 26 -4.81 -15.46 -21.21
C ALA A 26 -4.25 -14.04 -21.43
N GLY A 27 -3.03 -13.74 -20.95
CA GLY A 27 -2.37 -12.46 -21.13
C GLY A 27 -2.69 -11.41 -20.06
N SER A 28 -3.26 -11.80 -18.92
CA SER A 28 -3.41 -10.88 -17.80
C SER A 28 -2.03 -10.45 -17.29
N PRO A 29 -1.73 -9.13 -17.18
CA PRO A 29 -0.42 -8.67 -16.74
C PRO A 29 -0.18 -8.92 -15.24
N VAL A 30 -1.25 -8.93 -14.44
CA VAL A 30 -1.20 -9.26 -13.02
C VAL A 30 -2.52 -9.89 -12.57
N VAL A 31 -2.45 -10.81 -11.61
CA VAL A 31 -3.60 -11.45 -10.97
C VAL A 31 -3.42 -11.37 -9.47
N VAL A 32 -4.38 -10.77 -8.78
CA VAL A 32 -4.43 -10.73 -7.31
C VAL A 32 -5.37 -11.81 -6.81
N SER A 33 -4.92 -12.65 -5.89
CA SER A 33 -5.71 -13.79 -5.40
C SER A 33 -5.31 -14.21 -4.00
N ASN A 34 -6.13 -15.05 -3.35
CA ASN A 34 -5.89 -15.52 -1.98
C ASN A 34 -5.41 -16.98 -2.00
N LEU A 35 -4.31 -17.26 -1.31
CA LEU A 35 -3.71 -18.61 -1.29
C LEU A 35 -4.57 -19.65 -0.55
N TRP A 36 -5.29 -19.23 0.48
CA TRP A 36 -6.14 -20.09 1.32
C TRP A 36 -7.45 -19.39 1.72
N GLU A 37 -8.24 -20.02 2.59
CA GLU A 37 -9.51 -19.47 3.07
C GLU A 37 -9.29 -18.27 3.98
N VAL A 38 -10.08 -17.21 3.77
CA VAL A 38 -10.01 -15.95 4.51
C VAL A 38 -11.39 -15.62 5.07
N THR A 39 -11.44 -14.86 6.16
CA THR A 39 -12.72 -14.38 6.70
C THR A 39 -13.17 -13.12 5.97
N ASP A 40 -14.47 -13.02 5.70
CA ASP A 40 -15.08 -11.90 4.97
C ASP A 40 -14.70 -10.54 5.58
N LYS A 41 -14.78 -10.43 6.91
CA LYS A 41 -14.54 -9.16 7.61
C LYS A 41 -13.11 -8.62 7.42
N ASP A 42 -12.10 -9.50 7.44
CA ASP A 42 -10.71 -9.05 7.25
C ASP A 42 -10.38 -8.85 5.76
N ILE A 43 -10.90 -9.69 4.86
CA ILE A 43 -10.67 -9.50 3.41
C ILE A 43 -11.39 -8.25 2.87
N ASP A 44 -12.52 -7.87 3.44
CA ASP A 44 -13.23 -6.63 3.11
C ASP A 44 -12.42 -5.40 3.54
N ARG A 45 -11.79 -5.45 4.73
CA ARG A 45 -10.88 -4.39 5.20
C ARG A 45 -9.67 -4.27 4.29
N PHE A 46 -9.06 -5.39 3.93
CA PHE A 46 -7.96 -5.43 2.96
C PHE A 46 -8.38 -4.84 1.62
N SER A 47 -9.54 -5.27 1.08
CA SER A 47 -10.06 -4.83 -0.21
C SER A 47 -10.39 -3.34 -0.23
N LYS A 48 -10.89 -2.81 0.88
CA LYS A 48 -11.11 -1.37 1.06
C LYS A 48 -9.79 -0.61 1.09
N ALA A 49 -8.82 -1.05 1.89
CA ALA A 49 -7.53 -0.38 2.03
C ALA A 49 -6.73 -0.36 0.71
N ILE A 50 -6.71 -1.47 -0.03
CA ILE A 50 -6.05 -1.52 -1.34
C ILE A 50 -6.76 -0.63 -2.34
N LEU A 51 -8.10 -0.63 -2.39
CA LEU A 51 -8.84 0.17 -3.37
C LEU A 51 -8.72 1.67 -3.07
N ASP A 52 -8.80 2.06 -1.80
CA ASP A 52 -8.68 3.46 -1.37
C ASP A 52 -7.29 4.02 -1.70
N SER A 53 -6.22 3.29 -1.36
CA SER A 53 -4.85 3.68 -1.71
C SER A 53 -4.63 3.74 -3.22
N TRP A 54 -5.19 2.77 -3.95
CA TRP A 54 -5.09 2.72 -5.40
C TRP A 54 -5.85 3.85 -6.11
N MET A 55 -7.01 4.24 -5.60
CA MET A 55 -7.81 5.33 -6.15
C MET A 55 -7.22 6.71 -5.83
N ARG A 56 -6.60 6.88 -4.66
CA ARG A 56 -5.86 8.10 -4.30
C ARG A 56 -4.73 8.38 -5.29
N GLU A 57 -3.91 7.38 -5.62
CA GLU A 57 -2.85 7.51 -6.63
C GLU A 57 -3.38 7.91 -8.01
N ARG A 58 -4.61 7.50 -8.37
CA ARG A 58 -5.24 7.92 -9.64
C ARG A 58 -5.70 9.38 -9.61
N SER A 59 -6.04 9.91 -8.43
CA SER A 59 -6.57 11.25 -8.26
C SER A 59 -5.47 12.31 -8.17
N ASP A 60 -4.25 11.94 -7.77
CA ASP A 60 -3.13 12.87 -7.59
C ASP A 60 -2.50 13.34 -8.92
N LYS A 61 -3.32 14.02 -9.72
CA LYS A 61 -2.91 14.86 -10.84
C LYS A 61 -3.34 16.33 -10.74
N ASP A 62 -4.02 16.76 -9.66
CA ASP A 62 -4.36 18.19 -9.47
C ASP A 62 -3.55 18.91 -8.36
N THR A 63 -2.79 18.19 -7.53
CA THR A 63 -1.95 18.82 -6.48
C THR A 63 -0.49 18.39 -6.61
N ALA A 64 0.03 18.35 -7.84
CA ALA A 64 1.47 18.47 -8.07
C ALA A 64 1.90 19.96 -8.03
N ARG A 65 1.48 20.66 -6.97
CA ARG A 65 2.24 21.78 -6.40
C ARG A 65 2.43 21.43 -4.94
N CYS A 66 3.54 20.74 -4.69
CA CYS A 66 4.05 20.54 -3.35
C CYS A 66 4.03 21.87 -2.59
N ASN A 67 3.68 21.78 -1.30
CA ASN A 67 3.66 22.84 -0.29
C ASN A 67 5.04 23.52 -0.07
N LEU A 68 5.69 24.03 -1.12
CA LEU A 68 6.97 24.74 -1.05
C LEU A 68 6.82 26.12 -0.37
N VAL A 69 5.58 26.58 -0.14
CA VAL A 69 5.32 27.87 0.52
C VAL A 69 5.33 27.76 2.05
N LYS A 70 5.16 26.55 2.63
CA LYS A 70 5.13 26.41 4.11
C LYS A 70 6.52 26.26 4.75
N GLU A 71 7.57 26.08 3.95
CA GLU A 71 8.95 25.91 4.46
C GLU A 71 9.75 27.23 4.48
N PHE A 72 9.24 28.31 3.89
CA PHE A 72 9.92 29.61 3.92
C PHE A 72 9.57 30.47 5.14
N ASP A 73 8.45 30.18 5.81
CA ASP A 73 7.95 30.99 6.93
C ASP A 73 8.53 30.60 8.30
N SER A 74 9.30 29.50 8.38
CA SER A 74 9.93 29.03 9.63
C SER A 74 11.40 29.41 9.79
N MET A 75 11.99 30.13 8.82
CA MET A 75 13.36 30.64 8.89
C MET A 75 13.42 32.13 9.27
N SER A 76 13.04 32.45 10.50
CA SER A 76 13.50 33.69 11.16
C SER A 76 14.27 33.32 12.42
N ILE A 77 15.55 33.04 12.25
CA ILE A 77 16.49 32.81 13.35
C ILE A 77 17.05 34.17 13.78
N LYS A 78 16.47 34.75 14.84
CA LYS A 78 17.16 35.73 15.69
C LYS A 78 17.74 34.97 16.89
N GLY A 79 19.08 34.97 16.98
CA GLY A 79 19.80 34.20 17.98
C GLY A 79 19.73 34.76 19.41
N LYS A 80 19.85 33.84 20.39
CA LYS A 80 20.81 33.85 21.53
C LYS A 80 20.31 32.93 22.67
N GLY A 81 21.23 32.10 23.20
CA GLY A 81 21.37 31.90 24.65
C GLY A 81 20.68 30.70 25.34
N ARG A 82 21.49 29.68 25.62
CA ARG A 82 21.39 28.62 26.66
C ARG A 82 20.47 28.86 27.88
N LYS A 83 19.70 27.84 28.31
CA LYS A 83 19.69 27.30 29.71
C LYS A 83 18.92 25.97 29.86
N ARG A 84 19.17 25.33 31.01
CA ARG A 84 19.03 23.91 31.41
C ARG A 84 17.71 23.57 32.14
N VAL A 85 17.33 22.29 32.07
CA VAL A 85 16.80 21.39 33.15
C VAL A 85 15.34 21.54 33.63
N SER A 86 14.53 20.48 33.50
CA SER A 86 13.88 19.72 34.61
C SER A 86 12.66 18.86 34.20
N LYS A 87 12.77 17.54 34.43
CA LYS A 87 11.90 16.60 35.18
C LYS A 87 10.35 16.56 35.01
N LYS A 88 9.84 15.30 35.06
CA LYS A 88 8.47 14.77 35.35
C LYS A 88 7.58 14.62 34.11
N LYS A 89 6.63 13.69 33.98
CA LYS A 89 6.17 12.42 34.61
C LYS A 89 5.00 11.97 33.70
N ALA A 90 4.78 10.66 33.48
CA ALA A 90 3.69 10.13 32.63
C ALA A 90 2.28 10.56 33.11
N PRO A 91 1.26 10.56 32.23
CA PRO A 91 0.45 9.34 32.01
C PRO A 91 0.04 9.09 30.54
N GLU A 92 -0.59 7.93 30.33
CA GLU A 92 -1.10 7.33 29.08
C GLU A 92 -2.04 8.22 28.24
N SER A 93 -1.96 8.11 26.91
CA SER A 93 -3.13 7.90 26.05
C SER A 93 -2.73 7.17 24.76
N VAL A 94 -3.49 6.14 24.43
CA VAL A 94 -3.48 5.44 23.15
C VAL A 94 -4.14 6.39 22.15
N ASP A 95 -3.33 7.06 21.33
CA ASP A 95 -3.83 7.81 20.19
C ASP A 95 -3.15 7.29 18.93
N SER A 96 -3.96 6.54 18.17
CA SER A 96 -3.85 6.33 16.74
C SER A 96 -3.42 7.60 16.03
N ASN A 97 -2.17 7.65 15.55
CA ASN A 97 -1.68 8.48 14.45
C ASN A 97 -0.20 8.11 14.19
N ASP A 98 0.07 6.89 13.75
CA ASP A 98 1.33 6.64 13.03
C ASP A 98 1.12 7.11 11.59
N GLU A 99 1.17 8.44 11.42
CA GLU A 99 1.67 9.02 10.19
C GLU A 99 3.14 8.60 10.06
N ASP A 100 3.40 7.37 9.60
CA ASP A 100 4.73 7.02 9.11
C ASP A 100 4.96 7.75 7.80
N SER A 101 5.32 9.00 7.99
CA SER A 101 5.98 9.87 7.06
C SER A 101 7.41 9.35 6.86
N THR A 102 7.55 8.16 6.28
CA THR A 102 8.78 7.76 5.59
C THR A 102 8.88 8.50 4.26
N LYS A 103 9.04 9.83 4.35
CA LYS A 103 9.69 10.64 3.31
C LYS A 103 11.18 10.30 3.33
N HIS A 104 11.53 9.09 2.89
CA HIS A 104 12.85 8.89 2.34
C HIS A 104 12.91 9.60 0.99
N ASN A 105 13.47 10.81 1.00
CA ASN A 105 13.98 11.47 -0.20
C ASN A 105 15.08 10.58 -0.79
N SER A 106 14.68 9.60 -1.59
CA SER A 106 15.56 8.76 -2.40
C SER A 106 15.36 9.16 -3.86
N PRO A 107 16.43 9.32 -4.66
CA PRO A 107 16.38 9.84 -6.03
C PRO A 107 15.71 8.89 -7.04
N ASN A 108 15.06 7.82 -6.59
CA ASN A 108 14.35 6.84 -7.40
C ASN A 108 12.84 6.89 -7.10
N ASN A 109 12.17 7.95 -7.55
CA ASN A 109 10.72 8.10 -7.42
C ASN A 109 9.98 7.13 -8.36
N ARG A 110 10.05 5.83 -8.06
CA ARG A 110 9.29 4.80 -8.77
C ARG A 110 7.84 4.91 -8.32
N ARG A 111 6.95 5.05 -9.30
CA ARG A 111 5.50 5.08 -9.05
C ARG A 111 5.09 3.83 -8.26
N PRO A 112 4.17 3.96 -7.29
CA PRO A 112 3.61 2.83 -6.57
C PRO A 112 3.06 1.77 -7.54
N THR A 113 3.29 0.51 -7.22
CA THR A 113 2.77 -0.63 -7.98
C THR A 113 1.71 -1.35 -7.16
N VAL A 114 0.95 -2.24 -7.79
CA VAL A 114 -0.02 -3.10 -7.09
C VAL A 114 0.59 -3.80 -5.87
N GLY A 115 1.87 -4.19 -5.95
CA GLY A 115 2.59 -4.80 -4.82
C GLY A 115 2.77 -3.86 -3.62
N SER A 116 3.05 -2.58 -3.84
CA SER A 116 3.18 -1.61 -2.73
C SER A 116 1.83 -1.33 -2.07
N PHE A 117 0.75 -1.22 -2.86
CA PHE A 117 -0.59 -1.05 -2.32
C PHE A 117 -1.04 -2.27 -1.52
N MET A 118 -0.75 -3.47 -2.02
CA MET A 118 -1.03 -4.70 -1.28
C MET A 118 -0.26 -4.74 0.04
N ALA A 119 1.03 -4.42 0.04
CA ALA A 119 1.85 -4.45 1.25
C ALA A 119 1.25 -3.57 2.36
N GLN A 120 0.85 -2.35 2.01
CA GLN A 120 0.17 -1.43 2.95
C GLN A 120 -1.20 -1.97 3.38
N ALA A 121 -2.00 -2.51 2.45
CA ALA A 121 -3.33 -3.02 2.76
C ALA A 121 -3.33 -4.22 3.73
N ARG A 122 -2.22 -4.98 3.82
CA ARG A 122 -2.08 -6.09 4.79
C ARG A 122 -2.17 -5.62 6.24
N GLU A 123 -1.83 -4.36 6.51
CA GLU A 123 -1.88 -3.78 7.86
C GLU A 123 -3.31 -3.54 8.34
N ALA A 124 -4.29 -3.45 7.42
CA ALA A 124 -5.70 -3.30 7.75
C ALA A 124 -6.35 -4.61 8.24
N CYS A 125 -5.70 -5.76 8.03
CA CYS A 125 -6.18 -7.04 8.52
C CYS A 125 -5.91 -7.18 10.03
N THR A 126 -6.90 -7.69 10.78
CA THR A 126 -6.72 -8.00 12.21
C THR A 126 -5.69 -9.12 12.39
N LEU A 127 -5.84 -10.19 11.61
CA LEU A 127 -4.94 -11.32 11.62
C LEU A 127 -3.87 -11.13 10.54
N LYS A 128 -2.81 -10.39 10.87
CA LYS A 128 -1.75 -9.98 9.94
C LYS A 128 -1.13 -11.15 9.16
N TYR A 129 -0.88 -12.28 9.82
CA TYR A 129 -0.24 -13.43 9.18
C TYR A 129 -1.22 -14.49 8.70
N LEU A 130 -2.34 -14.69 9.40
CA LEU A 130 -3.32 -15.69 8.96
C LEU A 130 -4.10 -15.20 7.74
N ILE A 131 -4.51 -13.93 7.72
CA ILE A 131 -5.34 -13.38 6.64
C ILE A 131 -4.56 -12.36 5.83
N GLY A 132 -3.80 -11.48 6.48
CA GLY A 132 -2.98 -10.49 5.77
C GLY A 132 -1.89 -11.10 4.88
N ALA A 133 -1.42 -12.32 5.15
CA ALA A 133 -0.47 -13.01 4.27
C ALA A 133 -1.13 -13.78 3.12
N ALA A 134 -2.45 -13.99 3.14
CA ALA A 134 -3.15 -14.78 2.14
C ALA A 134 -3.20 -14.12 0.75
N PRO A 135 -3.42 -12.79 0.62
CA PRO A 135 -3.41 -12.11 -0.67
C PRO A 135 -2.02 -12.08 -1.30
N VAL A 136 -1.92 -12.56 -2.54
CA VAL A 136 -0.71 -12.57 -3.36
C VAL A 136 -0.97 -12.00 -4.76
N CYS A 137 0.11 -11.55 -5.39
CA CYS A 137 0.13 -11.07 -6.77
C CYS A 137 0.93 -12.04 -7.65
N TYR A 138 0.32 -12.52 -8.72
CA TYR A 138 1.00 -13.26 -9.79
C TYR A 138 1.15 -12.35 -11.00
N GLY A 139 2.34 -12.26 -11.59
CA GLY A 139 2.60 -11.49 -12.81
C GLY A 139 3.65 -10.39 -12.63
N VAL A 140 3.55 -9.32 -13.43
CA VAL A 140 4.52 -8.22 -13.41
C VAL A 140 4.08 -7.08 -12.50
N PRO A 141 5.01 -6.28 -11.92
CA PRO A 141 4.65 -5.11 -11.13
C PRO A 141 3.92 -4.07 -11.99
N THR A 142 2.60 -3.98 -11.85
CA THR A 142 1.77 -3.03 -12.61
C THR A 142 1.44 -1.79 -11.77
N GLY A 143 1.48 -0.63 -12.40
CA GLY A 143 0.93 0.62 -11.86
C GLY A 143 -0.33 1.00 -12.63
N ILE A 144 -1.16 1.87 -12.05
CA ILE A 144 -2.31 2.41 -12.78
C ILE A 144 -2.05 3.84 -13.24
N ARG A 145 -2.51 4.13 -14.46
CA ARG A 145 -2.49 5.45 -15.06
C ARG A 145 -3.92 5.82 -15.46
N ARG A 146 -4.32 7.06 -15.17
CA ARG A 146 -5.52 7.65 -15.75
C ARG A 146 -5.27 7.86 -17.24
N LYS A 147 -6.15 7.32 -18.09
CA LYS A 147 -6.13 7.61 -19.52
C LYS A 147 -6.52 9.08 -19.70
N GLU A 148 -5.61 9.89 -20.21
CA GLU A 148 -5.93 11.26 -20.61
C GLU A 148 -6.85 11.18 -21.83
N LYS A 149 -7.97 11.91 -21.79
CA LYS A 149 -8.83 12.04 -22.97
C LYS A 149 -8.03 12.85 -23.99
N VAL A 150 -7.62 12.22 -25.08
CA VAL A 150 -7.09 12.94 -26.25
C VAL A 150 -8.28 13.70 -26.81
N ALA A 151 -8.25 15.03 -26.72
CA ALA A 151 -9.20 15.88 -27.41
C ALA A 151 -9.03 15.65 -28.91
N GLN A 152 -10.09 15.16 -29.56
CA GLN A 152 -10.23 15.18 -31.01
C GLN A 152 -10.81 16.53 -31.43
#